data_AF-A0A6G0IIX2-F1
#
_entry.id   AF-A0A6G0IIX2-F1
#
_cell.length_a   1.000
_cell.length_b   1.000
_cell.length_c   1.000
_cell.angle_alpha   90.00
_cell.angle_beta   90.00
_cell.angle_gamma   90.00
#
_symmetry.space_group_name_H-M   'P 1'
#
loop_
_entity.id
_entity.type
_entity.pdbx_description
1 polymer ?
#
loop_
_entity_poly.entity_id
_entity_poly.type
_entity_poly.pdbx_seq_one_letter_code
_entity_poly.pdbx_strand_id
1 'polypeptide(L)'
;MESICVVDNIGPLASLARDICPFPNYNPNPLFVNMLSPNSSLHLRKHYMEVQSSLTPKQLEDFTQGLRRTFGKEGKVTLGGVGVVALSLAVLFDTLAKQAKGECLSDSGPIPGLFIKNQRGYYPPHVYTISEYLRLVPHIANNPTRMREETERYFKQLGLDDQSMRNLGETNTVPINEAVTSLNWILGKWFADSLQIYLLRIKNSTADEMIRSKGKQPAGFICKLNCDPNAADKLFLAEVKKSDSCIQEVFKRHMTNIGNPRLLQVAQTEWLYTILDLSEKLGNVDDSMIAQRDDFDLKANGLGKWAE
;
A
#
# COMPACT_ATOMS: atom_id res chain seq x y z
N MET A 1 -3.42 31.18 10.90
CA MET A 1 -2.99 30.38 9.73
C MET A 1 -4.24 29.65 9.28
N GLU A 2 -4.96 30.19 8.29
CA GLU A 2 -6.19 29.57 7.79
C GLU A 2 -5.83 28.25 7.12
N SER A 3 -6.48 27.17 7.54
CA SER A 3 -6.36 25.86 6.89
C SER A 3 -6.86 25.99 5.45
N ILE A 4 -6.01 25.72 4.47
CA ILE A 4 -6.40 25.70 3.06
C ILE A 4 -7.42 24.58 2.89
N CYS A 5 -8.65 24.94 2.55
CA CYS A 5 -9.68 23.96 2.25
C CYS A 5 -9.42 23.31 0.88
N VAL A 6 -9.04 22.03 0.88
CA VAL A 6 -8.88 21.24 -0.34
C VAL A 6 -10.22 20.58 -0.66
N VAL A 7 -11.09 21.29 -1.38
CA VAL A 7 -12.47 20.85 -1.69
C VAL A 7 -12.55 19.58 -2.54
N ASP A 8 -11.47 19.22 -3.24
CA ASP A 8 -11.35 17.98 -4.01
C ASP A 8 -10.99 16.75 -3.16
N ASN A 9 -10.71 16.93 -1.87
CA ASN A 9 -10.43 15.84 -0.95
C ASN A 9 -11.68 15.46 -0.15
N ILE A 10 -12.20 14.25 -0.39
CA ILE A 10 -13.35 13.70 0.34
C ILE A 10 -12.99 13.24 1.78
N GLY A 11 -11.70 13.11 2.09
CA GLY A 11 -11.18 12.55 3.34
C GLY A 11 -11.76 13.18 4.62
N PRO A 12 -11.81 14.52 4.78
CA PRO A 12 -12.41 15.16 5.96
C PRO A 12 -13.89 14.79 6.14
N LEU A 13 -14.66 14.78 5.05
CA LEU A 13 -16.08 14.40 5.08
C LEU A 13 -16.26 12.91 5.41
N ALA A 14 -15.40 12.05 4.86
CA ALA A 14 -15.39 10.63 5.16
C ALA A 14 -15.01 10.33 6.61
N SER A 15 -14.08 11.10 7.19
CA SER A 15 -13.76 11.00 8.62
C SER A 15 -14.98 11.33 9.49
N LEU A 16 -15.63 12.47 9.22
CA LEU A 16 -16.86 12.86 9.93
C LEU A 16 -17.96 11.79 9.79
N ALA A 17 -18.13 11.23 8.59
CA ALA A 17 -19.09 10.15 8.34
C ALA A 17 -18.76 8.89 9.14
N ARG A 18 -17.49 8.50 9.23
CA ARG A 18 -17.02 7.32 10.00
C ARG A 18 -17.26 7.46 11.50
N ASP A 19 -17.19 8.68 12.04
CA ASP A 19 -17.46 8.94 13.46
C ASP A 19 -18.94 8.71 13.83
N ILE A 20 -19.85 8.86 12.87
CA ILE A 20 -21.29 8.70 13.06
C ILE A 20 -21.73 7.27 12.73
N CYS A 21 -21.23 6.75 11.63
CA CYS A 21 -21.52 5.40 11.16
C CYS A 21 -20.22 4.74 10.70
N PRO A 22 -19.63 3.84 11.50
CA PRO A 22 -18.35 3.26 11.16
C PRO A 22 -18.40 2.47 9.84
N PHE A 23 -17.41 2.73 8.98
CA PHE A 23 -17.09 1.93 7.79
C PHE A 23 -15.57 1.90 7.61
N PRO A 24 -15.02 0.99 6.78
CA PRO A 24 -13.57 0.86 6.63
C PRO A 24 -12.92 2.12 6.07
N ASN A 25 -11.75 2.49 6.60
CA ASN A 25 -10.88 3.45 5.92
C ASN A 25 -10.27 2.76 4.70
N TYR A 26 -10.59 3.26 3.51
CA TYR A 26 -10.15 2.67 2.26
C TYR A 26 -8.74 3.05 1.84
N ASN A 27 -8.12 4.04 2.49
CA ASN A 27 -6.77 4.47 2.16
C ASN A 27 -5.74 3.38 2.49
N PRO A 28 -4.95 2.91 1.50
CA PRO A 28 -3.90 1.94 1.77
C PRO A 28 -2.76 2.56 2.55
N ASN A 29 -1.88 1.70 3.04
CA ASN A 29 -0.69 2.15 3.73
C ASN A 29 0.16 3.03 2.78
N PRO A 30 0.60 4.24 3.21
CA PRO A 30 1.43 5.12 2.39
C PRO A 30 2.71 4.45 1.88
N LEU A 31 3.29 3.50 2.61
CA LEU A 31 4.45 2.74 2.15
C LEU A 31 4.16 1.98 0.85
N PHE A 32 2.97 1.39 0.73
CA PHE A 32 2.58 0.67 -0.47
C PHE A 32 2.59 1.59 -1.69
N VAL A 33 1.97 2.77 -1.55
CA VAL A 33 1.85 3.74 -2.64
C VAL A 33 3.21 4.36 -2.97
N ASN A 34 3.92 4.83 -1.96
CA ASN A 34 5.17 5.56 -2.13
C ASN A 34 6.27 4.67 -2.72
N MET A 35 6.38 3.42 -2.25
CA MET A 35 7.46 2.51 -2.68
C MET A 35 7.19 1.84 -4.03
N LEU A 36 5.93 1.78 -4.48
CA LEU A 36 5.58 1.30 -5.82
C LEU A 36 5.46 2.41 -6.86
N SER A 37 5.54 3.68 -6.45
CA SER A 37 5.53 4.84 -7.36
C SER A 37 6.83 4.96 -8.17
N PRO A 38 6.83 5.73 -9.27
CA PRO A 38 8.05 6.08 -10.01
C PRO A 38 9.12 6.79 -9.16
N ASN A 39 8.74 7.41 -8.03
CA ASN A 39 9.64 8.11 -7.12
C ASN A 39 10.11 7.25 -5.93
N SER A 40 10.04 5.93 -6.05
CA SER A 40 10.35 4.98 -4.97
C SER A 40 11.70 5.22 -4.29
N SER A 41 12.77 5.52 -5.05
CA SER A 41 14.11 5.77 -4.47
C SER A 41 14.11 6.95 -3.50
N LEU A 42 13.42 8.03 -3.86
CA LEU A 42 13.33 9.23 -3.03
C LEU A 42 12.50 8.94 -1.77
N HIS A 43 11.36 8.27 -1.93
CA HIS A 43 10.50 7.92 -0.81
C HIS A 43 11.19 6.96 0.17
N LEU A 44 11.90 5.95 -0.34
CA LEU A 44 12.64 5.02 0.48
C LEU A 44 13.73 5.72 1.29
N ARG A 45 14.47 6.65 0.66
CA ARG A 45 15.50 7.44 1.36
C ARG A 45 14.91 8.28 2.48
N LYS A 46 13.82 9.01 2.20
CA LYS A 46 13.12 9.81 3.21
C LYS A 46 12.64 8.95 4.37
N HIS A 47 11.97 7.85 4.06
CA HIS A 47 11.47 6.92 5.08
C HIS A 47 12.60 6.33 5.92
N TYR A 48 13.71 5.94 5.30
CA TYR A 48 14.90 5.45 6.02
C TYR A 48 15.45 6.49 7.00
N MET A 49 15.60 7.74 6.56
CA MET A 49 16.06 8.84 7.41
C MET A 49 15.08 9.14 8.55
N GLU A 50 13.79 9.14 8.28
CA GLU A 50 12.73 9.33 9.28
C GLU A 50 12.81 8.24 10.36
N VAL A 51 12.90 6.96 9.94
CA VAL A 51 13.06 5.83 10.85
C VAL A 51 14.29 6.03 11.74
N GLN A 52 15.44 6.33 11.16
CA GLN A 52 16.68 6.56 11.91
C GLN A 52 16.58 7.72 12.89
N SER A 53 15.97 8.83 12.50
CA SER A 53 15.78 10.01 13.35
C SER A 53 14.83 9.76 14.53
N SER A 54 13.96 8.76 14.42
CA SER A 54 13.02 8.38 15.48
C SER A 54 13.63 7.50 16.58
N LEU A 55 14.88 7.05 16.40
CA LEU A 55 15.56 6.11 17.29
C LEU A 55 16.54 6.83 18.20
N THR A 56 16.62 6.42 19.46
CA THR A 56 17.72 6.82 20.35
C THR A 56 19.05 6.26 19.85
N PRO A 57 20.21 6.80 20.28
CA PRO A 57 21.52 6.30 19.82
C PRO A 57 21.71 4.78 19.97
N LYS A 58 21.26 4.21 21.10
CA LYS A 58 21.34 2.76 21.33
C LYS A 58 20.41 1.97 20.40
N GLN A 59 19.17 2.44 20.22
CA GLN A 59 18.22 1.80 19.30
C GLN A 59 18.69 1.88 17.84
N LEU A 60 19.33 3.00 17.46
CA LEU A 60 19.90 3.18 16.14
C LEU A 60 21.07 2.20 15.89
N GLU A 61 21.86 1.90 16.91
CA GLU A 61 22.91 0.88 16.85
C GLU A 61 22.31 -0.52 16.64
N ASP A 62 21.31 -0.91 17.44
CA ASP A 62 20.60 -2.18 17.31
C ASP A 62 19.96 -2.34 15.92
N PHE A 63 19.29 -1.28 15.44
CA PHE A 63 18.72 -1.20 14.10
C PHE A 63 19.79 -1.39 13.01
N THR A 64 20.92 -0.67 13.12
CA THR A 64 22.03 -0.77 12.17
C THR A 64 22.65 -2.18 12.19
N GLN A 65 22.75 -2.80 13.36
CA GLN A 65 23.22 -4.18 13.48
C GLN A 65 22.28 -5.16 12.77
N GLY A 66 20.96 -4.98 12.90
CA GLY A 66 19.95 -5.76 12.18
C GLY A 66 20.10 -5.67 10.65
N LEU A 67 20.34 -4.47 10.14
CA LEU A 67 20.60 -4.26 8.71
C LEU A 67 21.88 -4.97 8.25
N ARG A 68 22.97 -4.88 9.03
CA ARG A 68 24.22 -5.57 8.70
C ARG A 68 24.10 -7.08 8.74
N ARG A 69 23.30 -7.64 9.66
CA ARG A 69 23.00 -9.08 9.67
C ARG A 69 22.27 -9.52 8.40
N THR A 70 21.47 -8.63 7.82
CA THR A 70 20.65 -8.93 6.64
C THR A 70 21.43 -8.72 5.33
N PHE A 71 22.14 -7.60 5.19
CA PHE A 71 22.78 -7.19 3.93
C PHE A 71 24.32 -7.27 3.96
N GLY A 72 24.89 -7.74 5.06
CA GLY A 72 26.33 -7.77 5.25
C GLY A 72 26.95 -6.38 5.48
N LYS A 73 28.28 -6.34 5.42
CA LYS A 73 29.06 -5.12 5.70
C LYS A 73 28.94 -4.07 4.61
N GLU A 74 28.69 -4.44 3.36
CA GLU A 74 28.65 -3.48 2.25
C GLU A 74 27.41 -2.58 2.34
N GLY A 75 26.28 -3.11 2.84
CA GLY A 75 25.05 -2.34 3.01
C GLY A 75 24.43 -1.87 1.68
N LYS A 76 24.93 -2.35 0.55
CA LYS A 76 24.41 -2.06 -0.77
C LYS A 76 23.35 -3.09 -1.14
N VAL A 77 22.19 -2.65 -1.63
CA VAL A 77 21.10 -3.52 -2.10
C VAL A 77 20.87 -3.28 -3.58
N THR A 78 21.12 -4.32 -4.39
CA THR A 78 21.03 -4.25 -5.85
C THR A 78 19.60 -3.97 -6.31
N LEU A 79 19.41 -2.92 -7.13
CA LEU A 79 18.08 -2.41 -7.51
C LEU A 79 17.17 -2.17 -6.29
N GLY A 80 17.77 -1.87 -5.13
CA GLY A 80 17.09 -1.76 -3.86
C GLY A 80 16.22 -0.51 -3.72
N GLY A 81 16.50 0.52 -4.51
CA GLY A 81 15.78 1.79 -4.44
C GLY A 81 14.37 1.73 -5.03
N VAL A 82 13.97 0.62 -5.66
CA VAL A 82 12.89 0.68 -6.64
C VAL A 82 11.78 -0.35 -6.42
N GLY A 83 10.54 0.11 -6.50
CA GLY A 83 9.35 -0.72 -6.58
C GLY A 83 9.22 -1.74 -5.44
N VAL A 84 8.97 -3.00 -5.80
CA VAL A 84 8.75 -4.10 -4.84
C VAL A 84 9.93 -4.33 -3.89
N VAL A 85 11.17 -4.02 -4.31
CA VAL A 85 12.35 -4.13 -3.43
C VAL A 85 12.38 -2.98 -2.43
N ALA A 86 12.10 -1.76 -2.88
CA ALA A 86 11.97 -0.62 -1.97
C ALA A 86 10.86 -0.86 -0.93
N LEU A 87 9.73 -1.44 -1.34
CA LEU A 87 8.65 -1.80 -0.43
C LEU A 87 9.10 -2.81 0.62
N SER A 88 9.83 -3.84 0.20
CA SER A 88 10.39 -4.84 1.13
C SER A 88 11.38 -4.21 2.11
N LEU A 89 12.26 -3.32 1.64
CA LEU A 89 13.20 -2.59 2.50
C LEU A 89 12.49 -1.69 3.51
N ALA A 90 11.47 -0.95 3.10
CA ALA A 90 10.68 -0.11 4.01
C ALA A 90 10.01 -0.94 5.12
N VAL A 91 9.41 -2.07 4.78
CA VAL A 91 8.83 -3.02 5.74
C VAL A 91 9.91 -3.54 6.70
N LEU A 92 11.10 -3.86 6.20
CA LEU A 92 12.22 -4.30 7.03
C LEU A 92 12.66 -3.18 7.98
N PHE A 93 12.72 -1.93 7.52
CA PHE A 93 13.09 -0.79 8.37
C PHE A 93 12.10 -0.64 9.53
N ASP A 94 10.80 -0.66 9.26
CA ASP A 94 9.77 -0.63 10.30
C ASP A 94 9.90 -1.82 11.26
N THR A 95 10.19 -3.01 10.74
CA THR A 95 10.36 -4.23 11.57
C THR A 95 11.52 -4.07 12.54
N LEU A 96 12.70 -3.68 12.03
CA LEU A 96 13.91 -3.52 12.83
C LEU A 96 13.79 -2.35 13.81
N ALA A 97 13.12 -1.26 13.41
CA ALA A 97 12.89 -0.12 14.29
C ALA A 97 12.00 -0.49 15.48
N LYS A 98 10.93 -1.25 15.25
CA LYS A 98 10.07 -1.77 16.33
C LYS A 98 10.82 -2.71 17.26
N GLN A 99 11.63 -3.62 16.71
CA GLN A 99 12.48 -4.50 17.51
C GLN A 99 13.47 -3.72 18.39
N ALA A 100 14.13 -2.71 17.82
CA ALA A 100 15.04 -1.84 18.57
C ALA A 100 14.32 -1.08 19.68
N LYS A 101 13.07 -0.66 19.45
CA LYS A 101 12.20 -0.04 20.48
C LYS A 101 11.69 -1.02 21.53
N GLY A 102 11.92 -2.33 21.37
CA GLY A 102 11.38 -3.36 22.26
C GLY A 102 9.88 -3.60 22.09
N GLU A 103 9.30 -3.19 20.97
CA GLU A 103 7.88 -3.41 20.67
C GLU A 103 7.63 -4.86 20.24
N CYS A 104 6.53 -5.45 20.73
CA CYS A 104 6.09 -6.77 20.27
C CYS A 104 5.69 -6.72 18.79
N LEU A 105 6.36 -7.54 17.97
CA LEU A 105 5.92 -7.78 16.60
C LEU A 105 4.77 -8.79 16.61
N SER A 106 3.76 -8.56 15.77
CA SER A 106 2.77 -9.59 15.48
C SER A 106 3.46 -10.79 14.82
N ASP A 107 2.99 -12.01 15.11
CA ASP A 107 3.40 -13.24 14.41
C ASP A 107 3.25 -13.14 12.89
N SER A 108 2.30 -12.31 12.45
CA SER A 108 2.05 -12.03 11.03
C SER A 108 2.98 -10.98 10.41
N GLY A 109 3.86 -10.36 11.21
CA GLY A 109 4.76 -9.29 10.79
C GLY A 109 4.05 -7.95 10.49
N PRO A 110 4.76 -6.94 9.95
CA PRO A 110 4.16 -5.63 9.62
C PRO A 110 3.38 -5.65 8.29
N ILE A 111 3.57 -6.69 7.48
CA ILE A 111 3.09 -6.73 6.09
C ILE A 111 1.56 -6.75 5.96
N PRO A 112 0.79 -7.41 6.83
CA PRO A 112 -0.67 -7.28 6.82
C PRO A 112 -1.13 -5.83 7.00
N GLY A 113 -0.32 -4.98 7.63
CA GLY A 113 -0.57 -3.55 7.77
C GLY A 113 -0.33 -2.72 6.50
N LEU A 114 0.16 -3.33 5.40
CA LEU A 114 0.22 -2.69 4.08
C LEU A 114 -1.13 -2.68 3.37
N PHE A 115 -1.98 -3.65 3.69
CA PHE A 115 -3.27 -3.88 3.06
C PHE A 115 -4.42 -3.30 3.89
N ILE A 116 -5.58 -3.14 3.26
CA ILE A 116 -6.78 -2.66 3.95
C ILE A 116 -7.24 -3.74 4.93
N LYS A 117 -7.29 -3.41 6.21
CA LYS A 117 -7.69 -4.34 7.26
C LYS A 117 -9.12 -4.85 7.00
N ASN A 118 -9.24 -6.16 6.84
CA ASN A 118 -10.54 -6.81 6.83
C ASN A 118 -10.97 -7.15 8.27
N GLN A 119 -12.07 -6.58 8.73
CA GLN A 119 -12.62 -6.85 10.08
C GLN A 119 -12.99 -8.33 10.27
N ARG A 120 -13.26 -9.06 9.19
CA ARG A 120 -13.54 -10.50 9.22
C ARG A 120 -12.28 -11.38 9.21
N GLY A 121 -11.10 -10.77 9.16
CA GLY A 121 -9.80 -11.48 9.17
C GLY A 121 -9.45 -12.22 7.88
N TYR A 122 -10.31 -12.19 6.86
CA TYR A 122 -10.04 -12.84 5.58
C TYR A 122 -9.31 -11.88 4.62
N TYR A 123 -8.06 -12.21 4.30
CA TYR A 123 -7.36 -11.57 3.20
C TYR A 123 -7.44 -12.44 1.94
N PRO A 124 -7.51 -11.84 0.75
CA PRO A 124 -7.37 -12.60 -0.48
C PRO A 124 -6.02 -13.35 -0.58
N PRO A 125 -5.93 -14.41 -1.41
CA PRO A 125 -4.72 -15.22 -1.61
C PRO A 125 -3.45 -14.40 -1.92
N HIS A 126 -3.56 -13.38 -2.78
CA HIS A 126 -2.41 -12.54 -3.16
C HIS A 126 -1.75 -11.85 -1.97
N VAL A 127 -2.50 -11.50 -0.91
CA VAL A 127 -1.93 -10.84 0.28
C VAL A 127 -0.90 -11.75 0.95
N TYR A 128 -1.17 -13.06 1.01
CA TYR A 128 -0.26 -14.04 1.57
C TYR A 128 0.98 -14.21 0.71
N THR A 129 0.80 -14.41 -0.60
CA THR A 129 1.90 -14.53 -1.58
C THR A 129 2.81 -13.29 -1.57
N ILE A 130 2.23 -12.09 -1.55
CA ILE A 130 2.98 -10.83 -1.45
C ILE A 130 3.73 -10.77 -0.12
N SER A 131 3.09 -11.18 0.97
CA SER A 131 3.74 -11.20 2.28
C SER A 131 4.95 -12.12 2.34
N GLU A 132 4.85 -13.30 1.76
CA GLU A 132 5.97 -14.24 1.69
C GLU A 132 7.11 -13.69 0.83
N TYR A 133 6.79 -13.13 -0.35
CA TYR A 133 7.78 -12.51 -1.22
C TYR A 133 8.50 -11.35 -0.53
N LEU A 134 7.77 -10.42 0.08
CA LEU A 134 8.35 -9.24 0.75
C LEU A 134 9.27 -9.62 1.92
N ARG A 135 9.03 -10.75 2.62
CA ARG A 135 9.94 -11.28 3.65
C ARG A 135 11.17 -11.94 3.06
N LEU A 136 11.06 -12.54 1.89
CA LEU A 136 12.15 -13.23 1.22
C LEU A 136 13.18 -12.25 0.65
N VAL A 137 12.71 -11.17 0.03
CA VAL A 137 13.51 -10.19 -0.73
C VAL A 137 14.79 -9.74 0.01
N PRO A 138 14.78 -9.35 1.29
CA PRO A 138 15.98 -8.87 1.97
C PRO A 138 17.13 -9.89 2.00
N HIS A 139 16.80 -11.18 1.90
CA HIS A 139 17.76 -12.27 1.96
C HIS A 139 18.25 -12.74 0.59
N ILE A 140 17.66 -12.24 -0.50
CA ILE A 140 17.98 -12.66 -1.87
C ILE A 140 18.33 -11.50 -2.80
N ALA A 141 18.07 -10.24 -2.40
CA ALA A 141 18.22 -9.06 -3.26
C ALA A 141 19.62 -8.90 -3.87
N ASN A 142 20.68 -9.34 -3.17
CA ASN A 142 22.06 -9.27 -3.65
C ASN A 142 22.55 -10.54 -4.38
N ASN A 143 21.65 -11.48 -4.69
CA ASN A 143 21.92 -12.59 -5.58
C ASN A 143 21.02 -12.45 -6.83
N PRO A 144 21.52 -11.82 -7.92
CA PRO A 144 20.69 -11.52 -9.09
C PRO A 144 20.00 -12.75 -9.71
N THR A 145 20.70 -13.89 -9.74
CA THR A 145 20.16 -15.15 -10.26
C THR A 145 18.97 -15.61 -9.43
N ARG A 146 19.15 -15.71 -8.10
CA ARG A 146 18.09 -16.15 -7.17
C ARG A 146 16.96 -15.14 -7.10
N MET A 147 17.28 -13.84 -7.10
CA MET A 147 16.29 -12.76 -7.14
C MET A 147 15.37 -12.91 -8.34
N ARG A 148 15.93 -13.13 -9.54
CA ARG A 148 15.15 -13.36 -10.75
C ARG A 148 14.27 -14.61 -10.66
N GLU A 149 14.82 -15.75 -10.26
CA GLU A 149 14.10 -17.02 -10.19
C GLU A 149 12.92 -16.95 -9.21
N GLU A 150 13.14 -16.40 -8.02
CA GLU A 150 12.09 -16.25 -7.02
C GLU A 150 11.05 -15.22 -7.46
N THR A 151 11.48 -14.09 -8.03
CA THR A 151 10.55 -13.08 -8.56
C THR A 151 9.65 -13.67 -9.66
N GLU A 152 10.19 -14.51 -10.55
CA GLU A 152 9.39 -15.20 -11.58
C GLU A 152 8.41 -16.21 -10.97
N ARG A 153 8.85 -16.96 -9.95
CA ARG A 153 8.00 -17.92 -9.23
C ARG A 153 6.81 -17.22 -8.58
N TYR A 154 7.06 -16.15 -7.84
CA TYR A 154 6.01 -15.38 -7.17
C TYR A 154 5.12 -14.63 -8.16
N PHE A 155 5.65 -14.13 -9.29
CA PHE A 155 4.82 -13.53 -10.33
C PHE A 155 3.83 -14.54 -10.93
N LYS A 156 4.29 -15.78 -11.20
CA LYS A 156 3.40 -16.88 -11.63
C LYS A 156 2.36 -17.22 -10.57
N GLN A 157 2.75 -17.28 -9.30
CA GLN A 157 1.83 -17.55 -8.19
C GLN A 157 0.75 -16.47 -8.07
N LEU A 158 1.09 -15.18 -8.21
CA LEU A 158 0.11 -14.09 -8.21
C LEU A 158 -0.91 -14.21 -9.36
N GLY A 159 -0.47 -14.74 -10.51
CA GLY A 159 -1.38 -15.08 -11.61
C GLY A 159 -2.38 -16.18 -11.25
N LEU A 160 -1.93 -17.21 -10.53
CA LEU A 160 -2.80 -18.28 -10.00
C LEU A 160 -3.74 -17.74 -8.91
N ASP A 161 -3.26 -16.82 -8.07
CA ASP A 161 -4.06 -16.18 -7.03
C ASP A 161 -5.18 -15.30 -7.63
N ASP A 162 -4.92 -14.59 -8.73
CA ASP A 162 -5.96 -13.84 -9.46
C ASP A 162 -7.03 -14.77 -10.04
N GLN A 163 -6.63 -15.91 -10.62
CA GLN A 163 -7.56 -16.92 -11.13
C GLN A 163 -8.39 -17.52 -9.99
N SER A 164 -7.74 -17.89 -8.88
CA SER A 164 -8.41 -18.40 -7.68
C SER A 164 -9.44 -17.40 -7.15
N MET A 165 -9.09 -16.11 -7.09
CA MET A 165 -10.01 -15.05 -6.68
C MET A 165 -11.24 -14.93 -7.57
N ARG A 166 -11.09 -15.08 -8.90
CA ARG A 166 -12.23 -15.09 -9.84
C ARG A 166 -13.16 -16.27 -9.55
N ASN A 167 -12.59 -17.46 -9.41
CA ASN A 167 -13.35 -18.68 -9.13
C ASN A 167 -14.10 -18.58 -7.79
N LEU A 168 -13.44 -18.08 -6.74
CA LEU A 168 -14.06 -17.86 -5.41
C LEU A 168 -15.20 -16.83 -5.44
N GLY A 169 -15.14 -15.89 -6.37
CA GLY A 169 -16.20 -14.93 -6.64
C GLY A 169 -17.41 -15.56 -7.35
N GLU A 170 -17.15 -16.40 -8.36
CA GLU A 170 -18.21 -17.15 -9.08
C GLU A 170 -18.95 -18.11 -8.14
N THR A 171 -18.24 -18.74 -7.20
CA THR A 171 -18.84 -19.64 -6.20
C THR A 171 -19.42 -18.92 -4.98
N ASN A 172 -19.42 -17.58 -4.95
CA ASN A 172 -19.85 -16.74 -3.82
C ASN A 172 -19.20 -17.12 -2.46
N THR A 173 -18.05 -17.77 -2.49
CA THR A 173 -17.33 -18.22 -1.28
C THR A 173 -16.62 -17.05 -0.59
N VAL A 174 -16.19 -16.07 -1.38
CA VAL A 174 -15.58 -14.83 -0.91
C VAL A 174 -16.41 -13.66 -1.43
N PRO A 175 -16.70 -12.64 -0.60
CA PRO A 175 -17.42 -11.46 -1.06
C PRO A 175 -16.50 -10.57 -1.91
N ILE A 176 -16.20 -10.98 -3.14
CA ILE A 176 -15.23 -10.28 -4.02
C ILE A 176 -15.65 -8.86 -4.38
N ASN A 177 -16.95 -8.56 -4.28
CA ASN A 177 -17.52 -7.24 -4.49
C ASN A 177 -17.55 -6.42 -3.19
N GLU A 178 -17.19 -6.96 -2.02
CA GLU A 178 -17.09 -6.12 -0.82
C GLU A 178 -15.93 -5.14 -0.97
N ALA A 179 -16.19 -3.86 -0.64
CA ALA A 179 -15.27 -2.75 -0.85
C ALA A 179 -13.82 -3.02 -0.41
N VAL A 180 -13.61 -3.61 0.77
CA VAL A 180 -12.28 -3.95 1.31
C VAL A 180 -11.62 -5.08 0.51
N THR A 181 -12.37 -6.14 0.21
CA THR A 181 -11.87 -7.28 -0.58
C THR A 181 -11.53 -6.85 -2.00
N SER A 182 -12.38 -6.05 -2.64
CA SER A 182 -12.14 -5.49 -3.97
C SER A 182 -10.89 -4.60 -3.98
N LEU A 183 -10.70 -3.75 -2.97
CA LEU A 183 -9.50 -2.91 -2.83
C LEU A 183 -8.24 -3.74 -2.69
N ASN A 184 -8.23 -4.70 -1.76
CA ASN A 184 -7.06 -5.57 -1.59
C ASN A 184 -6.76 -6.31 -2.89
N TRP A 185 -7.77 -6.77 -3.64
CA TRP A 185 -7.57 -7.35 -4.97
C TRP A 185 -6.95 -6.39 -5.99
N ILE A 186 -7.34 -5.13 -6.00
CA ILE A 186 -6.71 -4.11 -6.84
C ILE A 186 -5.25 -3.85 -6.42
N LEU A 187 -4.98 -3.73 -5.12
CA LEU A 187 -3.61 -3.60 -4.60
C LEU A 187 -2.74 -4.80 -5.01
N GLY A 188 -3.29 -6.02 -4.94
CA GLY A 188 -2.60 -7.23 -5.38
C GLY A 188 -2.21 -7.19 -6.87
N LYS A 189 -3.07 -6.65 -7.73
CA LYS A 189 -2.77 -6.48 -9.16
C LYS A 189 -1.66 -5.47 -9.40
N TRP A 190 -1.72 -4.30 -8.75
CA TRP A 190 -0.65 -3.32 -8.87
C TRP A 190 0.69 -3.84 -8.35
N PHE A 191 0.68 -4.60 -7.26
CA PHE A 191 1.89 -5.28 -6.82
C PHE A 191 2.44 -6.22 -7.90
N ALA A 192 1.58 -7.02 -8.54
CA ALA A 192 1.99 -7.92 -9.61
C ALA A 192 2.55 -7.16 -10.83
N ASP A 193 1.95 -6.04 -11.21
CA ASP A 193 2.45 -5.17 -12.29
C ASP A 193 3.84 -4.59 -11.91
N SER A 194 4.01 -4.10 -10.68
CA SER A 194 5.32 -3.64 -10.17
C SER A 194 6.36 -4.77 -10.11
N LEU A 195 5.95 -5.99 -9.79
CA LEU A 195 6.81 -7.17 -9.76
C LEU A 195 7.29 -7.53 -11.18
N GLN A 196 6.40 -7.44 -12.17
CA GLN A 196 6.75 -7.64 -13.57
C GLN A 196 7.72 -6.58 -14.09
N ILE A 197 7.49 -5.31 -13.75
CA ILE A 197 8.43 -4.22 -14.08
C ILE A 197 9.80 -4.53 -13.49
N TYR A 198 9.85 -4.98 -12.24
CA TYR A 198 11.10 -5.37 -11.60
C TYR A 198 11.79 -6.55 -12.32
N LEU A 199 11.05 -7.57 -12.77
CA LEU A 199 11.58 -8.67 -13.59
C LEU A 199 12.21 -8.17 -14.90
N LEU A 200 11.52 -7.28 -15.61
CA LEU A 200 12.04 -6.70 -16.86
C LEU A 200 13.35 -5.97 -16.61
N ARG A 201 13.45 -5.22 -15.50
CA ARG A 201 14.68 -4.52 -15.12
C ARG A 201 15.84 -5.48 -14.84
N ILE A 202 15.61 -6.55 -14.08
CA ILE A 202 16.66 -7.57 -13.80
C ILE A 202 17.11 -8.24 -15.10
N LYS A 203 16.20 -8.49 -16.03
CA LYS A 203 16.49 -9.13 -17.32
C LYS A 203 17.13 -8.21 -18.35
N ASN A 204 17.20 -6.91 -18.08
CA ASN A 204 17.59 -5.90 -19.05
C ASN A 204 16.68 -5.88 -20.30
N SER A 205 15.39 -6.17 -20.11
CA SER A 205 14.32 -6.17 -21.12
C SER A 205 13.64 -4.81 -21.26
N THR A 206 12.85 -4.62 -22.34
CA THR A 206 12.08 -3.39 -22.61
C THR A 206 10.61 -3.49 -22.17
N ALA A 207 9.91 -2.35 -22.14
CA ALA A 207 8.50 -2.25 -21.74
C ALA A 207 7.53 -3.03 -22.66
N ASP A 208 7.93 -3.25 -23.92
CA ASP A 208 7.13 -3.99 -24.90
C ASP A 208 6.92 -5.46 -24.52
N GLU A 209 7.77 -6.01 -23.64
CA GLU A 209 7.65 -7.37 -23.11
C GLU A 209 6.68 -7.48 -21.92
N MET A 210 6.07 -6.36 -21.49
CA MET A 210 5.15 -6.35 -20.36
C MET A 210 3.80 -6.98 -20.73
N ILE A 211 3.49 -8.12 -20.09
CA ILE A 211 2.17 -8.73 -20.15
C ILE A 211 1.27 -8.00 -19.16
N ARG A 212 0.58 -6.95 -19.60
CA ARG A 212 -0.43 -6.28 -18.77
C ARG A 212 -1.45 -7.30 -18.31
N SER A 213 -1.78 -7.27 -17.01
CA SER A 213 -2.85 -8.11 -16.48
C SER A 213 -4.17 -7.77 -17.22
N LYS A 214 -4.57 -8.62 -18.17
CA LYS A 214 -5.87 -8.53 -18.87
C LYS A 214 -6.96 -9.03 -17.93
N GLY A 215 -7.13 -8.37 -16.81
CA GLY A 215 -8.14 -8.72 -15.83
C GLY A 215 -9.31 -7.75 -15.90
N LYS A 216 -10.53 -8.24 -16.12
CA LYS A 216 -11.74 -7.48 -15.75
C LYS A 216 -11.57 -7.03 -14.29
N GLN A 217 -11.64 -5.72 -14.04
CA GLN A 217 -11.82 -5.19 -12.70
C GLN A 217 -13.17 -5.68 -12.15
N PRO A 218 -13.35 -5.72 -10.81
CA PRO A 218 -14.66 -6.03 -10.23
C PRO A 218 -15.73 -5.14 -10.88
N ALA A 219 -16.84 -5.71 -11.34
CA ALA A 219 -17.90 -4.99 -12.07
C ALA A 219 -18.80 -4.14 -11.15
N GLY A 220 -18.24 -3.64 -10.04
CA GLY A 220 -18.94 -2.96 -8.96
C GLY A 220 -18.39 -3.34 -7.59
N PHE A 221 -18.72 -2.55 -6.58
CA PHE A 221 -18.38 -2.82 -5.19
C PHE A 221 -19.57 -2.54 -4.27
N ILE A 222 -19.55 -3.16 -3.10
CA ILE A 222 -20.57 -3.13 -2.06
C ILE A 222 -19.90 -2.55 -0.82
N CYS A 223 -20.27 -1.32 -0.46
CA CYS A 223 -19.93 -0.74 0.84
C CYS A 223 -20.92 -1.24 1.89
N LYS A 224 -20.39 -1.77 3.00
CA LYS A 224 -21.18 -2.12 4.17
C LYS A 224 -20.94 -1.07 5.25
N LEU A 225 -22.03 -0.51 5.76
CA LEU A 225 -22.03 0.38 6.90
C LEU A 225 -22.31 -0.43 8.16
N ASN A 226 -21.60 -0.16 9.26
CA ASN A 226 -21.79 -0.86 10.54
C ASN A 226 -22.87 -0.18 11.42
N CYS A 227 -23.90 0.41 10.80
CA CYS A 227 -25.00 1.10 11.48
C CYS A 227 -26.31 0.97 10.66
N ASP A 228 -27.44 1.44 11.21
CA ASP A 228 -28.64 1.72 10.42
C ASP A 228 -28.43 3.00 9.58
N PRO A 229 -28.33 2.89 8.23
CA PRO A 229 -28.03 4.03 7.39
C PRO A 229 -29.10 5.13 7.47
N ASN A 230 -30.37 4.77 7.65
CA ASN A 230 -31.47 5.74 7.64
C ASN A 230 -31.50 6.58 8.93
N ALA A 231 -31.22 5.94 10.07
CA ALA A 231 -31.11 6.63 11.35
C ALA A 231 -29.85 7.52 11.39
N ALA A 232 -28.72 7.01 10.92
CA ALA A 232 -27.45 7.72 10.95
C ALA A 232 -27.40 8.90 9.96
N ASP A 233 -28.11 8.84 8.83
CA ASP A 233 -28.09 9.89 7.82
C ASP A 233 -28.56 11.25 8.36
N LYS A 234 -29.59 11.23 9.22
CA LYS A 234 -30.10 12.46 9.86
C LYS A 234 -29.06 13.10 10.78
N LEU A 235 -28.35 12.28 11.56
CA LEU A 235 -27.28 12.74 12.44
C LEU A 235 -26.12 13.31 11.61
N PHE A 236 -25.73 12.62 10.54
CA PHE A 236 -24.69 13.07 9.62
C PHE A 236 -25.01 14.42 8.99
N LEU A 237 -26.22 14.60 8.46
CA LEU A 237 -26.65 15.87 7.89
C LEU A 237 -26.69 17.01 8.93
N ALA A 238 -27.00 16.70 10.19
CA ALA A 238 -26.96 17.68 11.27
C ALA A 238 -25.53 18.08 11.62
N GLU A 239 -24.59 17.12 11.68
CA GLU A 239 -23.19 17.40 11.98
C GLU A 239 -22.47 18.13 10.84
N VAL A 240 -22.75 17.82 9.57
CA VAL A 240 -22.24 18.58 8.42
C VAL A 240 -22.70 20.05 8.46
N LYS A 241 -23.90 20.34 8.95
CA LYS A 241 -24.36 21.74 9.09
C LYS A 241 -23.65 22.50 10.22
N LYS A 242 -23.15 21.78 11.22
CA LYS A 242 -22.40 22.35 12.35
C LYS A 242 -20.89 22.40 12.11
N SER A 243 -20.40 21.65 11.14
CA SER A 243 -18.97 21.59 10.81
C SER A 243 -18.49 22.91 10.19
N ASP A 244 -17.17 23.03 10.05
CA ASP A 244 -16.56 24.18 9.39
C ASP A 244 -17.01 24.35 7.92
N SER A 245 -16.72 25.53 7.36
CA SER A 245 -17.07 25.87 5.98
C SER A 245 -16.41 24.95 4.95
N CYS A 246 -15.29 24.31 5.28
CA CYS A 246 -14.61 23.41 4.37
C CYS A 246 -15.38 22.10 4.19
N ILE A 247 -15.76 21.45 5.30
CA ILE A 247 -16.56 20.22 5.25
C ILE A 247 -17.91 20.46 4.57
N GLN A 248 -18.52 21.63 4.78
CA GLN A 248 -19.77 22.02 4.10
C GLN A 248 -19.58 22.13 2.58
N GLU A 249 -18.49 22.73 2.11
CA GLU A 249 -18.21 22.88 0.69
C GLU A 249 -17.82 21.54 0.04
N VAL A 250 -17.03 20.70 0.72
CA VAL A 250 -16.74 19.32 0.30
C VAL A 250 -18.04 18.53 0.15
N PHE A 251 -18.94 18.60 1.14
CA PHE A 251 -20.25 17.97 1.07
C PHE A 251 -21.05 18.44 -0.15
N LYS A 252 -21.15 19.76 -0.36
CA LYS A 252 -21.89 20.34 -1.48
C LYS A 252 -21.32 19.90 -2.85
N ARG A 253 -20.00 19.84 -2.98
CA ARG A 253 -19.30 19.46 -4.23
C ARG A 253 -19.50 18.00 -4.59
N HIS A 254 -19.42 17.10 -3.59
CA HIS A 254 -19.40 15.66 -3.84
C HIS A 254 -20.75 14.96 -3.65
N MET A 255 -21.72 15.60 -2.98
CA MET A 255 -23.01 14.98 -2.64
C MET A 255 -24.17 15.55 -3.45
N THR A 256 -24.22 15.28 -4.76
CA THR A 256 -25.38 15.64 -5.60
C THR A 256 -26.49 14.58 -5.53
N ASN A 257 -27.74 15.02 -5.40
CA ASN A 257 -28.93 14.22 -5.06
C ASN A 257 -29.22 13.08 -6.05
N ILE A 258 -29.06 11.80 -5.63
CA ILE A 258 -29.85 10.64 -6.14
C ILE A 258 -29.95 9.54 -5.07
N GLY A 259 -31.16 9.28 -4.56
CA GLY A 259 -31.68 7.96 -4.17
C GLY A 259 -31.07 7.14 -3.01
N ASN A 260 -29.89 7.47 -2.48
CA ASN A 260 -29.24 6.72 -1.39
C ASN A 260 -29.06 7.56 -0.12
N PRO A 261 -28.96 6.93 1.08
CA PRO A 261 -28.46 7.61 2.27
C PRO A 261 -27.10 8.26 1.98
N ARG A 262 -26.90 9.51 2.39
CA ARG A 262 -25.68 10.29 2.10
C ARG A 262 -24.44 9.65 2.71
N LEU A 263 -24.56 9.00 3.85
CA LEU A 263 -23.45 8.23 4.44
C LEU A 263 -22.94 7.11 3.52
N LEU A 264 -23.84 6.39 2.84
CA LEU A 264 -23.43 5.35 1.89
C LEU A 264 -22.74 5.96 0.68
N GLN A 265 -23.22 7.10 0.19
CA GLN A 265 -22.59 7.85 -0.90
C GLN A 265 -21.19 8.32 -0.50
N VAL A 266 -20.99 8.83 0.72
CA VAL A 266 -19.66 9.22 1.22
C VAL A 266 -18.70 8.04 1.21
N ALA A 267 -19.11 6.88 1.70
CA ALA A 267 -18.28 5.68 1.70
C ALA A 267 -17.93 5.22 0.25
N GLN A 268 -18.90 5.27 -0.66
CA GLN A 268 -18.67 4.95 -2.08
C GLN A 268 -17.73 5.93 -2.77
N THR A 269 -17.88 7.23 -2.49
CA THR A 269 -17.02 8.29 -3.02
C THR A 269 -15.61 8.18 -2.44
N GLU A 270 -15.42 7.94 -1.14
CA GLU A 270 -14.08 7.71 -0.57
C GLU A 270 -13.39 6.54 -1.26
N TRP A 271 -14.09 5.42 -1.46
CA TRP A 271 -13.56 4.26 -2.17
C TRP A 271 -13.11 4.60 -3.60
N LEU A 272 -13.95 5.30 -4.37
CA LEU A 272 -13.65 5.69 -5.76
C LEU A 272 -12.45 6.64 -5.83
N TYR A 273 -12.41 7.64 -4.95
CA TYR A 273 -11.31 8.59 -4.88
C TYR A 273 -10.00 7.91 -4.51
N THR A 274 -10.03 6.94 -3.60
CA THR A 274 -8.86 6.11 -3.29
C THR A 274 -8.32 5.39 -4.53
N ILE A 275 -9.18 4.78 -5.35
CA ILE A 275 -8.73 4.09 -6.58
C ILE A 275 -8.14 5.05 -7.60
N LEU A 276 -8.77 6.22 -7.79
CA LEU A 276 -8.28 7.24 -8.71
C LEU A 276 -6.93 7.80 -8.26
N ASP A 277 -6.81 8.18 -6.98
CA ASP A 277 -5.57 8.68 -6.37
C ASP A 277 -4.43 7.67 -6.49
N LEU A 278 -4.72 6.39 -6.28
CA LEU A 278 -3.71 5.34 -6.44
C LEU A 278 -3.29 5.14 -7.89
N SER A 279 -4.23 5.23 -8.83
CA SER A 279 -3.91 5.15 -10.26
C SER A 279 -3.00 6.29 -10.69
N GLU A 280 -3.22 7.50 -10.15
CA GLU A 280 -2.37 8.66 -10.41
C GLU A 280 -0.99 8.51 -9.77
N LYS A 281 -0.92 8.13 -8.49
CA LYS A 281 0.34 8.06 -7.73
C LYS A 281 1.26 6.91 -8.15
N LEU A 282 0.68 5.78 -8.55
CA LEU A 282 1.47 4.64 -9.03
C LEU A 282 1.99 4.87 -10.46
N GLY A 283 1.45 5.87 -11.16
CA GLY A 283 1.89 6.28 -12.49
C GLY A 283 1.64 5.22 -13.56
N ASN A 284 2.07 5.52 -14.79
CA ASN A 284 2.02 4.55 -15.87
C ASN A 284 3.29 3.67 -15.89
N VAL A 285 3.19 2.56 -16.61
CA VAL A 285 4.28 1.60 -16.83
C VAL A 285 5.53 2.28 -17.38
N ASP A 286 5.38 3.19 -18.33
CA ASP A 286 6.51 3.84 -19.00
C ASP A 286 7.30 4.73 -18.04
N ASP A 287 6.61 5.55 -17.25
CA ASP A 287 7.23 6.38 -16.20
C ASP A 287 7.96 5.51 -15.18
N SER A 288 7.35 4.37 -14.83
CA SER A 288 7.94 3.40 -13.93
C SER A 288 9.17 2.74 -14.55
N MET A 289 9.17 2.38 -15.83
CA MET A 289 10.34 1.74 -16.47
C MET A 289 11.49 2.70 -16.77
N ILE A 290 11.19 3.96 -17.09
CA ILE A 290 12.18 5.03 -17.30
C ILE A 290 12.82 5.42 -15.96
N ALA A 291 12.07 5.36 -14.87
CA ALA A 291 12.58 5.66 -13.54
C ALA A 291 13.22 4.43 -12.87
N GLN A 292 14.54 4.55 -12.66
CA GLN A 292 15.31 3.92 -11.59
C GLN A 292 15.78 2.46 -11.83
N ARG A 293 17.10 2.36 -12.03
CA ARG A 293 17.93 1.17 -11.77
C ARG A 293 18.76 1.39 -10.51
N ASP A 294 18.14 2.03 -9.52
CA ASP A 294 18.88 2.57 -8.41
C ASP A 294 19.15 1.46 -7.39
N ASP A 295 20.44 1.22 -7.14
CA ASP A 295 20.84 0.52 -5.95
C ASP A 295 20.51 1.37 -4.72
N PHE A 296 20.16 0.72 -3.61
CA PHE A 296 20.02 1.43 -2.34
C PHE A 296 21.26 1.20 -1.49
N ASP A 297 21.97 2.29 -1.18
CA ASP A 297 23.15 2.25 -0.32
C ASP A 297 22.75 2.67 1.10
N LEU A 298 22.73 1.70 2.02
CA LEU A 298 22.37 1.92 3.41
C LEU A 298 23.41 2.77 4.15
N LYS A 299 24.69 2.72 3.74
CA LYS A 299 25.76 3.52 4.35
C LYS A 299 25.68 4.97 3.92
N ALA A 300 25.54 5.21 2.62
CA ALA A 300 25.47 6.55 2.06
C ALA A 300 24.31 7.38 2.64
N ASN A 301 23.25 6.71 3.08
CA ASN A 301 22.06 7.35 3.64
C ASN A 301 21.97 7.23 5.18
N GLY A 302 22.97 6.66 5.85
CA GLY A 302 22.90 6.33 7.27
C GLY A 302 23.27 7.47 8.22
N LEU A 303 22.43 7.73 9.23
CA LEU A 303 22.71 8.71 10.30
C LEU A 303 23.65 8.20 11.41
N GLY A 304 23.92 6.89 11.47
CA GLY A 304 24.75 6.24 12.48
C GLY A 304 26.07 5.71 11.90
N LYS A 305 27.02 5.35 12.78
CA LYS A 305 28.30 4.76 12.34
C LYS A 305 28.06 3.39 11.70
N TRP A 306 28.12 3.34 10.37
CA TRP A 306 28.35 2.13 9.59
C TRP A 306 29.84 1.76 9.63
N ALA A 307 30.38 1.44 10.81
CA ALA A 307 31.81 1.16 10.99
C ALA A 307 32.38 0.22 9.91
N GLU A 308 33.60 0.53 9.46
CA GLU A 308 34.42 -0.23 8.50
C GLU A 308 34.70 -1.68 8.96
#